data_AF-A0A5Y7EZC3-F1
#
_entry.id   AF-A0A5Y7EZC3-F1
#
_cell.length_a   1.000
_cell.length_b   1.000
_cell.length_c   1.000
_cell.angle_alpha   90.00
_cell.angle_beta   90.00
_cell.angle_gamma   90.00
#
_symmetry.space_group_name_H-M   'P 1'
#
loop_
_entity.id
_entity.type
_entity.pdbx_description
1 polymer ?
#
loop_
_entity_poly.entity_id
_entity_poly.type
_entity_poly.pdbx_seq_one_letter_code
_entity_poly.pdbx_strand_id
1 'polypeptide(L)'
;MADETSGNYYNSFDMASIVKSYYNSFNQVISAFPNDKTSFSKADLEQLPKGLNYNCNENQERIVTHIFNAEQFHEAQELHCITMGLGINWVKLDFSPQSMEQDPSIEDEFNPDMSVYPQNEDGNYSKEALFMSFLKSYSPIPSSNQVVFSPEAKVLEAKFELEMKANPSFSVSLDDIMTGKVDFASLLKGYAQDGWLDAGIYAMEKGVKWQNVYVGSGISFDREFHQAKANGWKASSESINSFADSIMDRLNNLIGQTRV
;
A
#
# COMPACT_ATOMS: atom_id res chain seq x y z
N MET A 1 19.88 -30.46 -21.98
CA MET A 1 18.95 -30.57 -23.11
C MET A 1 17.81 -29.62 -22.81
N ALA A 2 18.00 -28.34 -23.15
CA ALA A 2 16.95 -27.34 -23.04
C ALA A 2 15.98 -27.61 -24.18
N ASP A 3 14.73 -27.93 -23.86
CA ASP A 3 13.68 -28.03 -24.86
C ASP A 3 13.26 -26.60 -25.22
N GLU A 4 13.38 -26.28 -26.50
CA GLU A 4 12.96 -25.02 -27.09
C GLU A 4 11.43 -24.95 -27.07
N THR A 5 10.83 -24.61 -25.94
CA THR A 5 9.45 -24.12 -25.96
C THR A 5 9.47 -22.71 -26.54
N SER A 6 9.34 -22.65 -27.86
CA SER A 6 8.88 -21.50 -28.65
C SER A 6 7.43 -21.10 -28.32
N GLY A 7 7.08 -21.10 -27.02
CA GLY A 7 5.82 -20.58 -26.54
C GLY A 7 5.88 -19.06 -26.55
N ASN A 8 4.99 -18.42 -27.29
CA ASN A 8 4.80 -16.98 -27.22
C ASN A 8 4.58 -16.61 -25.75
N TYR A 9 5.48 -15.83 -25.13
CA TYR A 9 5.44 -15.49 -23.70
C TYR A 9 4.08 -14.93 -23.26
N TYR A 10 3.35 -14.32 -24.18
CA TYR A 10 2.01 -13.76 -23.97
C TYR A 10 0.87 -14.80 -23.92
N ASN A 11 1.09 -16.07 -24.27
CA ASN A 11 0.07 -17.10 -24.15
C ASN A 11 -0.18 -17.52 -22.69
N SER A 12 0.77 -17.21 -21.81
CA SER A 12 0.67 -17.52 -20.38
C SER A 12 -0.02 -16.43 -19.58
N PHE A 13 -0.30 -15.26 -20.17
CA PHE A 13 -0.89 -14.12 -19.49
C PHE A 13 -2.08 -13.56 -20.28
N ASP A 14 -3.23 -13.42 -19.64
CA ASP A 14 -4.34 -12.66 -20.21
C ASP A 14 -4.08 -11.15 -20.05
N MET A 15 -3.26 -10.61 -20.96
CA MET A 15 -2.89 -9.20 -20.97
C MET A 15 -4.11 -8.27 -21.02
N ALA A 16 -5.17 -8.66 -21.72
CA ALA A 16 -6.38 -7.86 -21.81
C ALA A 16 -7.10 -7.79 -20.47
N SER A 17 -7.22 -8.92 -19.76
CA SER A 17 -7.81 -8.95 -18.42
C SER A 17 -6.95 -8.18 -17.40
N ILE A 18 -5.63 -8.34 -17.44
CA ILE A 18 -4.70 -7.61 -16.57
C ILE A 18 -4.88 -6.10 -16.77
N VAL A 19 -4.70 -5.61 -18.01
CA VAL A 19 -4.81 -4.19 -18.32
C VAL A 19 -6.19 -3.65 -17.95
N LYS A 20 -7.27 -4.39 -18.23
CA LYS A 20 -8.64 -4.01 -17.87
C LYS A 20 -8.81 -3.84 -16.36
N SER A 21 -8.29 -4.75 -15.55
CA SER A 21 -8.39 -4.68 -14.08
C SER A 21 -7.70 -3.42 -13.54
N TYR A 22 -6.45 -3.18 -13.95
CA TYR A 22 -5.71 -1.99 -13.51
C TYR A 22 -6.29 -0.69 -14.06
N TYR A 23 -6.83 -0.69 -15.28
CA TYR A 23 -7.50 0.48 -15.84
C TYR A 23 -8.81 0.81 -15.10
N ASN A 24 -9.55 -0.20 -14.63
CA ASN A 24 -10.71 0.01 -13.77
C ASN A 24 -10.32 0.67 -12.44
N SER A 25 -9.26 0.18 -11.79
CA SER A 25 -8.70 0.79 -10.58
C SER A 25 -8.24 2.23 -10.82
N PHE A 26 -7.56 2.49 -11.94
CA PHE A 26 -7.16 3.83 -12.34
C PHE A 26 -8.37 4.77 -12.52
N ASN A 27 -9.44 4.33 -13.19
CA ASN A 27 -10.65 5.14 -13.35
C ASN A 27 -11.33 5.46 -12.01
N GLN A 28 -11.24 4.56 -11.01
CA GLN A 28 -11.71 4.88 -9.65
C GLN A 28 -10.85 5.98 -9.03
N VAL A 29 -9.52 5.90 -9.17
CA VAL A 29 -8.56 6.91 -8.64
C VAL A 29 -8.80 8.29 -9.24
N ILE A 30 -9.07 8.39 -10.54
CA ILE A 30 -9.27 9.68 -11.21
C ILE A 30 -10.75 10.11 -11.28
N SER A 31 -11.65 9.45 -10.56
CA SER A 31 -13.10 9.64 -10.66
C SER A 31 -13.60 11.05 -10.32
N ALA A 32 -12.77 11.87 -9.65
CA ALA A 32 -13.05 13.28 -9.41
C ALA A 32 -13.08 14.13 -10.70
N PHE A 33 -12.50 13.64 -11.79
CA PHE A 33 -12.50 14.30 -13.09
C PHE A 33 -13.61 13.78 -14.01
N PRO A 34 -14.09 14.59 -14.97
CA PRO A 34 -14.99 14.12 -16.02
C PRO A 34 -14.40 12.92 -16.77
N ASN A 35 -15.24 11.92 -17.07
CA ASN A 35 -14.80 10.68 -17.73
C ASN A 35 -14.18 10.90 -19.12
N ASP A 36 -14.55 11.99 -19.79
CA ASP A 36 -14.06 12.41 -21.11
C ASP A 36 -12.81 13.30 -21.04
N LYS A 37 -12.31 13.63 -19.83
CA LYS A 37 -11.04 14.34 -19.68
C LYS A 37 -9.87 13.44 -20.09
N THR A 38 -9.14 13.87 -21.12
CA THR A 38 -7.99 13.16 -21.68
C THR A 38 -6.67 13.91 -21.52
N SER A 39 -6.70 15.15 -21.02
CA SER A 39 -5.55 16.03 -20.83
C SER A 39 -5.55 16.66 -19.43
N PHE A 40 -4.40 16.60 -18.76
CA PHE A 40 -4.21 16.94 -17.34
C PHE A 40 -3.08 17.96 -17.17
N SER A 41 -3.43 19.11 -16.64
CA SER A 41 -2.49 20.17 -16.28
C SER A 41 -1.79 19.87 -14.95
N LYS A 42 -0.71 20.60 -14.64
CA LYS A 42 -0.05 20.48 -13.32
C LYS A 42 -1.00 20.71 -12.14
N ALA A 43 -1.96 21.63 -12.29
CA ALA A 43 -2.98 21.88 -11.28
C ALA A 43 -3.95 20.69 -11.12
N ASP A 44 -4.26 19.97 -12.20
CA ASP A 44 -5.05 18.73 -12.11
C ASP A 44 -4.27 17.65 -11.34
N LEU A 45 -2.96 17.52 -11.57
CA LEU A 45 -2.12 16.54 -10.86
C LEU A 45 -2.06 16.78 -9.34
N GLU A 46 -2.12 18.04 -8.92
CA GLU A 46 -2.16 18.39 -7.50
C GLU A 46 -3.45 17.88 -6.83
N GLN A 47 -4.56 17.84 -7.56
CA GLN A 47 -5.86 17.36 -7.08
C GLN A 47 -6.00 15.83 -7.06
N LEU A 48 -5.13 15.10 -7.77
CA LEU A 48 -5.15 13.64 -7.77
C LEU A 48 -4.89 13.06 -6.38
N PRO A 49 -5.51 11.92 -6.03
CA PRO A 49 -5.20 11.19 -4.81
C PRO A 49 -3.70 10.90 -4.65
N LYS A 50 -3.25 10.87 -3.41
CA LYS A 50 -1.84 10.62 -3.04
C LYS A 50 -1.59 9.21 -2.53
N GLY A 51 -2.66 8.44 -2.30
CA GLY A 51 -2.53 7.02 -2.02
C GLY A 51 -3.81 6.25 -2.18
N LEU A 52 -3.70 4.93 -2.05
CA LEU A 52 -4.82 4.01 -2.02
C LEU A 52 -4.57 2.83 -1.08
N ASN A 53 -5.63 2.11 -0.74
CA ASN A 53 -5.59 0.77 -0.17
C ASN A 53 -6.33 -0.18 -1.12
N TYR A 54 -5.89 -1.43 -1.15
CA TYR A 54 -6.53 -2.47 -1.94
C TYR A 54 -6.69 -3.75 -1.14
N ASN A 55 -7.70 -4.52 -1.52
CA ASN A 55 -7.90 -5.91 -1.11
C ASN A 55 -7.86 -6.82 -2.34
N CYS A 56 -7.84 -8.13 -2.13
CA CYS A 56 -7.98 -9.11 -3.20
C CYS A 56 -9.38 -9.72 -3.17
N ASN A 57 -10.01 -9.88 -4.34
CA ASN A 57 -11.26 -10.62 -4.44
C ASN A 57 -11.04 -12.15 -4.43
N GLU A 58 -12.11 -12.91 -4.60
CA GLU A 58 -12.06 -14.38 -4.67
C GLU A 58 -11.13 -14.91 -5.78
N ASN A 59 -10.93 -14.14 -6.84
CA ASN A 59 -10.03 -14.46 -7.94
C ASN A 59 -8.60 -13.96 -7.72
N GLN A 60 -8.28 -13.46 -6.53
CA GLN A 60 -7.02 -12.79 -6.18
C GLN A 60 -6.73 -11.52 -7.00
N GLU A 61 -7.73 -10.96 -7.67
CA GLU A 61 -7.59 -9.68 -8.35
C GLU A 61 -7.60 -8.56 -7.33
N ARG A 62 -6.67 -7.62 -7.47
CA ARG A 62 -6.61 -6.46 -6.60
C ARG A 62 -7.75 -5.49 -6.91
N ILE A 63 -8.48 -5.11 -5.88
CA ILE A 63 -9.57 -4.14 -5.92
C ILE A 63 -9.22 -3.00 -4.99
N VAL A 64 -9.26 -1.78 -5.52
CA VAL A 64 -9.13 -0.56 -4.72
C VAL A 64 -10.34 -0.45 -3.80
N THR A 65 -10.09 -0.32 -2.50
CA THR A 65 -11.15 -0.23 -1.48
C THR A 65 -11.19 1.15 -0.83
N HIS A 66 -10.04 1.85 -0.79
CA HIS A 66 -9.93 3.19 -0.25
C HIS A 66 -9.01 4.06 -1.09
N ILE A 67 -9.34 5.34 -1.21
CA ILE A 67 -8.56 6.35 -1.91
C ILE A 67 -8.29 7.51 -0.94
N PHE A 68 -7.04 7.97 -0.90
CA PHE A 68 -6.57 8.96 0.06
C PHE A 68 -6.11 10.24 -0.64
N ASN A 69 -6.64 11.38 -0.20
CA ASN A 69 -6.04 12.68 -0.52
C ASN A 69 -4.69 12.87 0.22
N ALA A 70 -4.04 14.02 0.06
CA ALA A 70 -2.73 14.28 0.66
C ALA A 70 -2.73 14.18 2.20
N GLU A 71 -3.74 14.74 2.87
CA GLU A 71 -3.86 14.73 4.34
C GLU A 71 -4.19 13.33 4.86
N GLN A 72 -5.16 12.66 4.24
CA GLN A 72 -5.55 11.30 4.58
C GLN A 72 -4.40 10.30 4.35
N PHE A 73 -3.61 10.48 3.29
CA PHE A 73 -2.46 9.63 3.04
C PHE A 73 -1.30 9.91 4.00
N HIS A 74 -1.19 11.13 4.52
CA HIS A 74 -0.26 11.43 5.61
C HIS A 74 -0.64 10.67 6.88
N GLU A 75 -1.92 10.71 7.25
CA GLU A 75 -2.47 9.94 8.38
C GLU A 75 -2.29 8.43 8.20
N ALA A 76 -2.54 7.91 7.00
CA ALA A 76 -2.28 6.52 6.63
C ALA A 76 -0.82 6.10 6.85
N GLN A 77 0.13 6.95 6.42
CA GLN A 77 1.56 6.69 6.61
C GLN A 77 1.96 6.75 8.09
N GLU A 78 1.40 7.68 8.86
CA GLU A 78 1.60 7.71 10.31
C GLU A 78 1.11 6.42 10.97
N LEU A 79 -0.12 6.00 10.66
CA LEU A 79 -0.69 4.74 11.16
C LEU A 79 0.16 3.54 10.73
N HIS A 80 0.63 3.50 9.48
CA HIS A 80 1.56 2.48 9.00
C HIS A 80 2.83 2.43 9.87
N CYS A 81 3.50 3.56 10.08
CA CYS A 81 4.71 3.57 10.90
C CYS A 81 4.45 3.15 12.35
N ILE A 82 3.38 3.67 12.97
CA ILE A 82 3.06 3.41 14.38
C ILE A 82 2.68 1.95 14.63
N THR A 83 1.96 1.37 13.68
CA THR A 83 1.58 -0.04 13.73
C THR A 83 2.67 -0.95 13.18
N MET A 84 3.86 -0.43 12.83
CA MET A 84 4.91 -1.19 12.14
C MET A 84 4.40 -1.93 10.90
N GLY A 85 3.43 -1.33 10.23
CA GLY A 85 2.85 -1.82 8.99
C GLY A 85 2.05 -3.10 9.11
N LEU A 86 1.38 -3.36 10.24
CA LEU A 86 0.57 -4.55 10.56
C LEU A 86 -0.36 -5.02 9.43
N GLY A 87 0.19 -5.65 8.39
CA GLY A 87 -0.52 -6.28 7.29
C GLY A 87 -1.34 -5.39 6.38
N ILE A 88 -1.37 -4.06 6.59
CA ILE A 88 -2.21 -3.14 5.81
C ILE A 88 -1.42 -2.64 4.59
N ASN A 89 -2.03 -2.79 3.41
CA ASN A 89 -1.46 -2.39 2.13
C ASN A 89 -1.65 -0.88 1.89
N TRP A 90 -0.66 -0.06 2.21
CA TRP A 90 -0.68 1.37 1.88
C TRP A 90 0.13 1.61 0.62
N VAL A 91 -0.52 2.09 -0.44
CA VAL A 91 0.12 2.40 -1.72
C VAL A 91 0.23 3.90 -1.87
N LYS A 92 1.45 4.42 -2.03
CA LYS A 92 1.69 5.81 -2.40
C LYS A 92 1.46 5.97 -3.91
N LEU A 93 0.64 6.92 -4.30
CA LEU A 93 0.46 7.32 -5.70
C LEU A 93 1.30 8.56 -5.99
N ASP A 94 2.12 8.51 -7.04
CA ASP A 94 3.00 9.61 -7.44
C ASP A 94 2.78 10.01 -8.90
N PHE A 95 1.88 10.98 -9.06
CA PHE A 95 1.58 11.65 -10.33
C PHE A 95 2.39 12.94 -10.52
N SER A 96 3.53 13.11 -9.84
CA SER A 96 4.34 14.32 -9.99
C SER A 96 4.99 14.39 -11.39
N PRO A 97 5.26 15.60 -11.91
CA PRO A 97 6.09 15.78 -13.10
C PRO A 97 7.40 14.99 -13.01
N GLN A 98 8.05 14.97 -11.84
CA GLN A 98 9.29 14.24 -11.64
C GLN A 98 9.10 12.73 -11.87
N SER A 99 8.04 12.13 -11.32
CA SER A 99 7.68 10.72 -11.55
C SER A 99 7.41 10.41 -13.02
N MET A 100 6.88 11.37 -13.78
CA MET A 100 6.55 11.22 -15.21
C MET A 100 7.67 11.61 -16.17
N GLU A 101 8.70 12.34 -15.72
CA GLU A 101 9.79 12.86 -16.57
C GLU A 101 11.12 12.13 -16.37
N GLN A 102 11.31 11.44 -15.24
CA GLN A 102 12.57 10.76 -14.92
C GLN A 102 12.50 9.24 -15.15
N ASP A 103 13.57 8.73 -15.77
CA ASP A 103 13.96 7.32 -15.79
C ASP A 103 14.46 6.87 -14.38
N PRO A 104 14.47 5.55 -14.08
CA PRO A 104 14.19 5.01 -12.74
C PRO A 104 15.16 5.40 -11.62
N SER A 105 14.63 5.36 -10.38
CA SER A 105 15.43 5.30 -9.15
C SER A 105 15.39 3.93 -8.43
N ILE A 106 14.53 2.99 -8.83
CA ILE A 106 14.35 1.68 -8.16
C ILE A 106 14.40 0.55 -9.21
N GLU A 107 15.34 -0.38 -9.06
CA GLU A 107 15.65 -1.44 -10.06
C GLU A 107 14.66 -2.64 -10.04
N ASP A 108 13.83 -2.79 -9.01
CA ASP A 108 13.04 -4.02 -8.76
C ASP A 108 11.50 -3.89 -8.93
N GLU A 109 10.99 -2.74 -9.36
CA GLU A 109 9.54 -2.50 -9.55
C GLU A 109 9.16 -2.23 -11.02
N PHE A 110 7.87 -2.29 -11.34
CA PHE A 110 7.40 -1.97 -12.69
C PHE A 110 7.71 -0.51 -13.02
N ASN A 111 8.73 -0.29 -13.85
CA ASN A 111 9.16 1.03 -14.27
C ASN A 111 9.17 1.12 -15.82
N PRO A 112 8.07 1.60 -16.42
CA PRO A 112 7.98 1.80 -17.85
C PRO A 112 8.85 3.00 -18.26
N ASP A 113 9.37 2.94 -19.49
CA ASP A 113 9.98 4.09 -20.15
C ASP A 113 8.93 5.19 -20.33
N MET A 114 9.07 6.30 -19.62
CA MET A 114 8.12 7.41 -19.67
C MET A 114 8.36 8.34 -20.87
N SER A 115 9.50 8.23 -21.55
CA SER A 115 9.81 9.07 -22.72
C SER A 115 8.85 8.84 -23.89
N VAL A 116 8.19 7.68 -23.95
CA VAL A 116 7.15 7.36 -24.94
C VAL A 116 5.80 8.03 -24.63
N TYR A 117 5.67 8.67 -23.48
CA TYR A 117 4.50 9.43 -23.03
C TYR A 117 4.87 10.90 -22.75
N PRO A 118 5.35 11.65 -23.76
CA PRO A 118 5.75 13.04 -23.56
C PRO A 118 4.56 13.93 -23.20
N GLN A 119 4.87 15.09 -22.61
CA GLN A 119 3.88 16.17 -22.49
C GLN A 119 3.35 16.55 -23.88
N ASN A 120 2.07 16.88 -23.91
CA ASN A 120 1.41 17.51 -25.05
C ASN A 120 2.05 18.88 -25.35
N GLU A 121 1.81 19.44 -26.53
CA GLU A 121 2.35 20.76 -26.93
C GLU A 121 1.96 21.90 -25.97
N ASP A 122 0.83 21.76 -25.29
CA ASP A 122 0.32 22.71 -24.28
C ASP A 122 0.95 22.52 -22.88
N GLY A 123 1.88 21.57 -22.73
CA GLY A 123 2.55 21.22 -21.47
C GLY A 123 1.71 20.33 -20.54
N ASN A 124 0.55 19.85 -20.98
CA ASN A 124 -0.29 18.94 -20.21
C ASN A 124 0.10 17.47 -20.44
N TYR A 125 -0.34 16.60 -19.54
CA TYR A 125 -0.12 15.15 -19.61
C TYR A 125 -1.37 14.44 -20.14
N SER A 126 -1.16 13.41 -20.97
CA SER A 126 -2.27 12.58 -21.46
C SER A 126 -2.80 11.64 -20.38
N LYS A 127 -4.01 11.13 -20.57
CA LYS A 127 -4.59 10.09 -19.69
C LYS A 127 -3.72 8.83 -19.66
N GLU A 128 -3.09 8.50 -20.78
CA GLU A 128 -2.15 7.38 -20.92
C GLU A 128 -0.90 7.60 -20.07
N ALA A 129 -0.32 8.80 -20.09
CA ALA A 129 0.82 9.14 -19.24
C ALA A 129 0.48 8.98 -17.75
N LEU A 130 -0.70 9.46 -17.33
CA LEU A 130 -1.19 9.27 -15.96
C LEU A 130 -1.42 7.80 -15.63
N PHE A 131 -1.96 7.00 -16.54
CA PHE A 131 -2.16 5.58 -16.32
C PHE A 131 -0.83 4.85 -16.12
N MET A 132 0.20 5.18 -16.90
CA MET A 132 1.53 4.57 -16.73
C MET A 132 2.20 5.01 -15.43
N SER A 133 2.05 6.28 -15.05
CA SER A 133 2.46 6.79 -13.72
C SER A 133 1.72 6.08 -12.58
N PHE A 134 0.42 5.80 -12.74
CA PHE A 134 -0.33 4.99 -11.79
C PHE A 134 0.24 3.57 -11.67
N LEU A 135 0.58 2.92 -12.78
CA LEU A 135 1.19 1.57 -12.76
C LEU A 135 2.58 1.55 -12.13
N LYS A 136 3.36 2.65 -12.20
CA LYS A 136 4.62 2.78 -11.44
C LYS A 136 4.39 2.67 -9.95
N SER A 137 3.40 3.41 -9.44
CA SER A 137 3.02 3.37 -8.03
C SER A 137 2.29 2.08 -7.64
N TYR A 138 1.51 1.52 -8.56
CA TYR A 138 0.64 0.37 -8.34
C TYR A 138 0.96 -0.73 -9.35
N SER A 139 2.12 -1.35 -9.13
CA SER A 139 2.71 -2.32 -10.05
C SER A 139 1.71 -3.41 -10.49
N PRO A 140 1.61 -3.68 -11.80
CA PRO A 140 0.69 -4.66 -12.36
C PRO A 140 1.14 -6.08 -12.04
N ILE A 141 0.61 -6.64 -10.96
CA ILE A 141 0.76 -8.05 -10.60
C ILE A 141 -0.50 -8.78 -11.09
N PRO A 142 -0.34 -9.79 -11.98
CA PRO A 142 -1.45 -10.57 -12.47
C PRO A 142 -1.97 -11.50 -11.36
N SER A 143 -3.28 -11.72 -11.35
CA SER A 143 -3.92 -12.69 -10.46
C SER A 143 -3.85 -14.11 -11.05
N SER A 144 -4.10 -15.13 -10.22
CA SER A 144 -4.01 -16.54 -10.61
C SER A 144 -4.95 -16.92 -11.77
N ASN A 145 -6.11 -16.24 -11.90
CA ASN A 145 -7.03 -16.42 -13.03
C ASN A 145 -6.58 -15.73 -14.33
N GLN A 146 -5.57 -14.87 -14.27
CA GLN A 146 -5.02 -14.13 -15.42
C GLN A 146 -3.74 -14.78 -15.96
N VAL A 147 -3.30 -15.88 -15.33
CA VAL A 147 -2.08 -16.59 -15.70
C VAL A 147 -2.40 -18.06 -15.98
N VAL A 148 -1.82 -18.60 -17.05
CA VAL A 148 -1.82 -20.05 -17.29
C VAL A 148 -0.57 -20.64 -16.64
N PHE A 149 -0.73 -21.17 -15.43
CA PHE A 149 0.35 -21.82 -14.72
C PHE A 149 0.76 -23.16 -15.36
N SER A 150 2.07 -23.43 -15.37
CA SER A 150 2.58 -24.79 -15.64
C SER A 150 2.09 -25.78 -14.57
N PRO A 151 2.09 -27.09 -14.84
CA PRO A 151 1.75 -28.09 -13.83
C PRO A 151 2.56 -27.96 -12.54
N GLU A 152 3.86 -27.69 -12.64
CA GLU A 152 4.76 -27.50 -11.50
C GLU A 152 4.41 -26.24 -10.71
N ALA A 153 4.12 -25.13 -11.40
CA ALA A 153 3.70 -23.88 -10.77
C ALA A 153 2.39 -24.04 -9.99
N LYS A 154 1.42 -24.80 -10.52
CA LYS A 154 0.17 -25.13 -9.79
C LYS A 154 0.41 -25.92 -8.51
N VAL A 155 1.35 -26.87 -8.55
CA VAL A 155 1.73 -27.65 -7.35
C VAL A 155 2.39 -26.74 -6.30
N LEU A 156 3.26 -25.83 -6.73
CA LEU A 156 3.91 -24.86 -5.86
C LEU A 156 2.92 -23.87 -5.26
N GLU A 157 2.01 -23.32 -6.06
CA GLU A 157 0.94 -22.43 -5.61
C GLU A 157 0.04 -23.12 -4.58
N ALA A 158 -0.43 -24.35 -4.87
CA ALA A 158 -1.23 -25.12 -3.91
C ALA A 158 -0.47 -25.42 -2.61
N LYS A 159 0.83 -25.70 -2.67
CA LYS A 159 1.67 -25.88 -1.48
C LYS A 159 1.80 -24.58 -0.69
N PHE A 160 2.04 -23.47 -1.39
CA PHE A 160 2.12 -22.15 -0.78
C PHE A 160 0.80 -21.75 -0.12
N GLU A 161 -0.35 -21.99 -0.76
CA GLU A 161 -1.67 -21.77 -0.15
C GLU A 161 -1.89 -22.62 1.11
N LEU A 162 -1.46 -23.89 1.10
CA LEU A 162 -1.52 -24.76 2.28
C LEU A 162 -0.61 -24.24 3.40
N GLU A 163 0.60 -23.79 3.06
CA GLU A 163 1.53 -23.18 4.02
C GLU A 163 0.96 -21.87 4.58
N MET A 164 0.36 -21.01 3.76
CA MET A 164 -0.33 -19.79 4.21
C MET A 164 -1.56 -20.12 5.07
N LYS A 165 -2.32 -21.16 4.77
CA LYS A 165 -3.44 -21.60 5.64
C LYS A 165 -2.94 -22.13 6.99
N ALA A 166 -1.81 -22.83 7.00
CA ALA A 166 -1.20 -23.36 8.22
C ALA A 166 -0.47 -22.30 9.04
N ASN A 167 0.07 -21.27 8.38
CA ASN A 167 0.81 -20.17 8.96
C ASN A 167 0.35 -18.85 8.30
N PRO A 168 -0.85 -18.35 8.65
CA PRO A 168 -1.42 -17.17 8.02
C PRO A 168 -0.46 -15.99 8.19
N SER A 169 0.11 -15.52 7.07
CA SER A 169 0.77 -14.22 7.07
C SER A 169 -0.27 -13.17 7.39
N PHE A 170 0.06 -12.27 8.30
CA PHE A 170 -0.88 -11.27 8.75
C PHE A 170 -1.04 -10.19 7.67
N SER A 171 -2.00 -10.36 6.76
CA SER A 171 -2.54 -9.26 5.97
C SER A 171 -3.85 -8.84 6.61
N VAL A 172 -3.97 -7.55 6.89
CA VAL A 172 -5.21 -6.98 7.44
C VAL A 172 -5.84 -6.14 6.37
N SER A 173 -6.99 -6.60 5.90
CA SER A 173 -7.84 -5.77 5.07
C SER A 173 -8.54 -4.72 5.93
N LEU A 174 -8.56 -3.48 5.46
CA LEU A 174 -9.35 -2.42 6.09
C LEU A 174 -10.84 -2.81 6.12
N ASP A 175 -11.36 -3.52 5.10
CA ASP A 175 -12.73 -4.02 5.10
C ASP A 175 -12.98 -5.05 6.20
N ASP A 176 -12.01 -5.92 6.49
CA ASP A 176 -12.17 -6.92 7.56
C ASP A 176 -12.17 -6.27 8.95
N ILE A 177 -11.42 -5.17 9.13
CA ILE A 177 -11.52 -4.31 10.33
C ILE A 177 -12.91 -3.66 10.41
N MET A 178 -13.35 -2.99 9.33
CA MET A 178 -14.64 -2.28 9.30
C MET A 178 -15.83 -3.21 9.53
N THR A 179 -15.77 -4.43 9.03
CA THR A 179 -16.85 -5.44 9.19
C THR A 179 -16.76 -6.21 10.50
N GLY A 180 -15.74 -5.96 11.32
CA GLY A 180 -15.53 -6.63 12.60
C GLY A 180 -15.07 -8.09 12.48
N LYS A 181 -14.66 -8.54 11.29
CA LYS A 181 -14.03 -9.85 11.11
C LYS A 181 -12.64 -9.90 11.76
N VAL A 182 -11.95 -8.76 11.80
CA VAL A 182 -10.70 -8.57 12.54
C VAL A 182 -10.94 -7.59 13.68
N ASP A 183 -10.78 -8.07 14.91
CA ASP A 183 -10.68 -7.19 16.09
C ASP A 183 -9.27 -6.59 16.16
N PHE A 184 -9.09 -5.49 15.41
CA PHE A 184 -7.81 -4.82 15.28
C PHE A 184 -7.30 -4.26 16.61
N ALA A 185 -8.19 -3.82 17.50
CA ALA A 185 -7.81 -3.33 18.82
C ALA A 185 -7.21 -4.45 19.68
N SER A 186 -7.85 -5.62 19.72
CA SER A 186 -7.30 -6.78 20.44
C SER A 186 -5.97 -7.24 19.85
N LEU A 187 -5.83 -7.18 18.52
CA LEU A 187 -4.58 -7.48 17.85
C LEU A 187 -3.45 -6.52 18.26
N LEU A 188 -3.68 -5.20 18.20
CA LEU A 188 -2.72 -4.19 18.66
C LEU A 188 -2.29 -4.45 20.11
N LYS A 189 -3.24 -4.78 20.98
CA LYS A 189 -2.97 -5.12 22.39
C LYS A 189 -2.07 -6.36 22.50
N GLY A 190 -2.27 -7.38 21.68
CA GLY A 190 -1.40 -8.56 21.64
C GLY A 190 0.04 -8.22 21.28
N TYR A 191 0.26 -7.53 20.15
CA TYR A 191 1.60 -7.10 19.75
C TYR A 191 2.27 -6.16 20.76
N ALA A 192 1.49 -5.28 21.38
CA ALA A 192 1.97 -4.41 22.43
C ALA A 192 2.39 -5.16 23.71
N GLN A 193 1.67 -6.22 24.10
CA GLN A 193 2.03 -7.06 25.25
C GLN A 193 3.35 -7.81 25.03
N ASP A 194 3.60 -8.22 23.79
CA ASP A 194 4.85 -8.85 23.36
C ASP A 194 6.01 -7.85 23.18
N GLY A 195 5.72 -6.54 23.33
CA GLY A 195 6.70 -5.46 23.23
C GLY A 195 7.05 -5.07 21.79
N TRP A 196 6.37 -5.62 20.79
CA TRP A 196 6.58 -5.26 19.38
C TRP A 196 6.30 -3.78 19.13
N LEU A 197 5.29 -3.24 19.80
CA LEU A 197 4.86 -1.85 19.67
C LEU A 197 5.44 -0.93 20.75
N ASP A 198 6.47 -1.35 21.47
CA ASP A 198 7.05 -0.60 22.60
C ASP A 198 7.54 0.80 22.19
N ALA A 199 8.25 0.91 21.05
CA ALA A 199 8.68 2.21 20.53
C ALA A 199 7.46 3.10 20.24
N GLY A 200 6.43 2.49 19.62
CA GLY A 200 5.07 2.99 19.35
C GLY A 200 4.29 3.46 20.58
N ILE A 201 4.56 2.88 21.74
CA ILE A 201 3.89 3.29 22.98
C ILE A 201 4.70 4.37 23.67
N TYR A 202 6.02 4.22 23.72
CA TYR A 202 6.92 5.15 24.39
C TYR A 202 6.85 6.56 23.78
N ALA A 203 6.88 6.70 22.46
CA ALA A 203 6.79 8.04 21.86
C ALA A 203 5.41 8.69 22.08
N MET A 204 4.32 7.90 22.19
CA MET A 204 3.00 8.41 22.56
C MET A 204 3.02 8.97 23.99
N GLU A 205 3.59 8.23 24.94
CA GLU A 205 3.75 8.67 26.34
C GLU A 205 4.56 9.96 26.45
N LYS A 206 5.54 10.16 25.57
CA LYS A 206 6.41 11.34 25.55
C LYS A 206 5.90 12.49 24.69
N GLY A 207 4.76 12.34 24.01
CA GLY A 207 4.23 13.33 23.07
C GLY A 207 5.16 13.60 21.89
N VAL A 208 6.01 12.62 21.53
CA VAL A 208 6.91 12.70 20.40
C VAL A 208 6.14 12.34 19.13
N LYS A 209 6.25 13.19 18.12
CA LYS A 209 5.68 12.90 16.80
C LYS A 209 6.41 11.71 16.14
N TRP A 210 5.65 10.77 15.61
CA TRP A 210 6.16 9.51 15.08
C TRP A 210 7.10 9.64 13.89
N GLN A 211 6.90 10.65 13.05
CA GLN A 211 7.82 10.94 11.95
C GLN A 211 9.25 11.19 12.45
N ASN A 212 9.39 11.71 13.68
CA ASN A 212 10.69 11.99 14.27
C ASN A 212 11.39 10.75 14.83
N VAL A 213 10.67 9.63 15.00
CA VAL A 213 11.21 8.34 15.45
C VAL A 213 12.02 7.68 14.33
N TYR A 214 11.59 7.82 13.07
CA TYR A 214 12.22 7.12 11.93
C TYR A 214 12.99 8.03 10.95
N VAL A 215 12.77 9.35 10.95
CA VAL A 215 13.44 10.27 10.01
C VAL A 215 14.54 11.06 10.73
N GLY A 216 15.81 10.67 10.62
CA GLY A 216 17.03 11.46 10.94
C GLY A 216 17.23 11.94 12.40
N SER A 217 16.21 12.53 13.04
CA SER A 217 16.07 12.78 14.47
C SER A 217 15.88 11.49 15.30
N GLY A 218 15.58 10.37 14.63
CA GLY A 218 15.38 9.06 15.24
C GLY A 218 16.55 8.60 16.10
N ILE A 219 17.78 9.02 15.79
CA ILE A 219 18.98 8.69 16.57
C ILE A 219 18.88 9.17 18.03
N SER A 220 18.24 10.32 18.26
CA SER A 220 18.05 10.86 19.63
C SER A 220 16.95 10.12 20.39
N PHE A 221 15.81 9.88 19.73
CA PHE A 221 14.71 9.09 20.28
C PHE A 221 15.13 7.65 20.55
N ASP A 222 15.76 6.99 19.60
CA ASP A 222 16.24 5.61 19.71
C ASP A 222 17.18 5.48 20.90
N ARG A 223 18.12 6.41 21.09
CA ARG A 223 19.01 6.38 22.23
C ARG A 223 18.25 6.50 23.55
N GLU A 224 17.32 7.45 23.64
CA GLU A 224 16.49 7.65 24.82
C GLU A 224 15.63 6.41 25.12
N PHE A 225 14.97 5.87 24.11
CA PHE A 225 14.12 4.69 24.20
C PHE A 225 14.92 3.45 24.63
N HIS A 226 16.09 3.19 24.00
CA HIS A 226 16.97 2.09 24.41
C HIS A 226 17.49 2.27 25.83
N GLN A 227 17.79 3.50 26.26
CA GLN A 227 18.18 3.79 27.65
C GLN A 227 17.01 3.54 28.62
N ALA A 228 15.79 3.93 28.26
CA ALA A 228 14.58 3.65 29.04
C ALA A 228 14.37 2.14 29.18
N LYS A 229 14.50 1.38 28.07
CA LYS A 229 14.43 -0.09 28.08
C LYS A 229 15.50 -0.71 28.98
N ALA A 230 16.74 -0.24 28.90
CA ALA A 230 17.83 -0.70 29.77
C ALA A 230 17.57 -0.40 31.26
N ASN A 231 16.85 0.68 31.56
CA ASN A 231 16.40 1.06 32.89
C ASN A 231 15.11 0.36 33.34
N GLY A 232 14.63 -0.65 32.59
CA GLY A 232 13.47 -1.45 32.96
C GLY A 232 12.13 -0.89 32.52
N TRP A 233 12.09 0.11 31.62
CA TRP A 233 10.82 0.55 31.05
C TRP A 233 10.15 -0.59 30.27
N LYS A 234 8.85 -0.73 30.50
CA LYS A 234 7.94 -1.61 29.76
C LYS A 234 6.59 -0.91 29.69
N ALA A 235 5.90 -1.03 28.56
CA ALA A 235 4.56 -0.51 28.41
C ALA A 235 3.63 -1.06 29.52
N SER A 236 2.94 -0.15 30.20
CA SER A 236 1.93 -0.52 31.19
C SER A 236 0.65 -0.99 30.51
N SER A 237 -0.19 -1.77 31.18
CA SER A 237 -1.50 -2.18 30.63
C SER A 237 -2.38 -0.98 30.27
N GLU A 238 -2.28 0.11 31.02
CA GLU A 238 -2.98 1.37 30.73
C GLU A 238 -2.45 2.03 29.45
N SER A 239 -1.12 2.11 29.31
CA SER A 239 -0.47 2.63 28.10
C SER A 239 -0.84 1.83 26.85
N ILE A 240 -0.85 0.49 26.96
CA ILE A 240 -1.24 -0.42 25.88
C ILE A 240 -2.69 -0.20 25.46
N ASN A 241 -3.61 -0.10 26.43
CA ASN A 241 -5.02 0.16 26.13
C ASN A 241 -5.21 1.53 25.47
N SER A 242 -4.64 2.58 26.06
CA SER A 242 -4.72 3.94 25.50
C SER A 242 -4.13 4.02 24.10
N PHE A 243 -3.04 3.29 23.84
CA PHE A 243 -2.43 3.22 22.52
C PHE A 243 -3.37 2.55 21.51
N ALA A 244 -3.86 1.35 21.83
CA ALA A 244 -4.74 0.60 20.94
C ALA A 244 -6.03 1.38 20.63
N ASP A 245 -6.64 2.00 21.65
CA ASP A 245 -7.89 2.76 21.49
C ASP A 245 -7.66 4.01 20.62
N SER A 246 -6.56 4.76 20.86
CA SER A 246 -6.18 5.92 20.04
C SER A 246 -5.93 5.57 18.57
N ILE A 247 -5.21 4.48 18.30
CA ILE A 247 -4.96 4.03 16.93
C ILE A 247 -6.25 3.54 16.26
N MET A 248 -7.13 2.87 17.00
CA MET A 248 -8.41 2.42 16.48
C MET A 248 -9.32 3.61 16.12
N ASP A 249 -9.38 4.65 16.95
CA ASP A 249 -10.17 5.85 16.68
C ASP A 249 -9.68 6.58 15.44
N ARG A 250 -8.36 6.76 15.32
CA ARG A 250 -7.72 7.37 14.15
C ARG A 250 -8.00 6.57 12.87
N LEU A 251 -7.82 5.25 12.94
CA LEU A 251 -8.05 4.36 11.81
C LEU A 251 -9.53 4.37 11.39
N ASN A 252 -10.46 4.30 12.34
CA ASN A 252 -11.90 4.38 12.07
C ASN A 252 -12.29 5.71 11.40
N ASN A 253 -11.70 6.82 11.85
CA ASN A 253 -11.91 8.12 11.25
C ASN A 253 -11.44 8.14 9.79
N LEU A 254 -10.23 7.63 9.53
CA LEU A 254 -9.63 7.56 8.20
C LEU A 254 -10.46 6.68 7.25
N ILE A 255 -10.77 5.43 7.63
CA ILE A 255 -11.45 4.47 6.75
C ILE A 255 -12.93 4.82 6.55
N GLY A 256 -13.56 5.48 7.52
CA GLY A 256 -14.92 5.98 7.39
C GLY A 256 -15.10 7.07 6.32
N GLN A 257 -14.01 7.72 5.89
CA GLN A 257 -14.05 8.84 4.94
C GLN A 257 -13.46 8.51 3.56
N THR A 258 -12.79 7.37 3.42
CA THR A 258 -11.90 7.09 2.27
C THR A 258 -12.36 5.92 1.42
N ARG A 259 -13.39 5.20 1.86
CA ARG A 259 -13.95 4.05 1.16
C ARG A 259 -14.58 4.43 -0.18
N VAL A 260 -14.40 3.60 -1.20
CA VAL A 260 -14.96 3.77 -2.55
C VAL A 260 -15.80 2.59 -3.02
#